data_AF-A0AAU6MPY3-F1
#
_entry.id   AF-A0AAU6MPY3-F1
#
_cell.length_a   1.000
_cell.length_b   1.000
_cell.length_c   1.000
_cell.angle_alpha   90.00
_cell.angle_beta   90.00
_cell.angle_gamma   90.00
#
_symmetry.space_group_name_H-M   'P 1'
#
loop_
_entity.id
_entity.type
_entity.pdbx_description
1 polymer ?
#
loop_
_entity_poly.entity_id
_entity_poly.type
_entity_poly.pdbx_seq_one_letter_code
_entity_poly.pdbx_strand_id
1 'polypeptide(L)' 'MAETPEKNSGVEEEPQKERGPKGSRDTGSDRPSGGPADRPSGTSDERSDTSVHPEKTQDPDSPDLPSGGG' A
#
# COMPACT_ATOMS: atom_id res chain seq x y z
N MET A 1 -18.72 -18.80 -34.41
CA MET A 1 -19.17 -18.30 -33.10
C MET A 1 -18.62 -19.27 -32.08
N ALA A 2 -17.76 -18.83 -31.17
CA ALA A 2 -17.15 -19.73 -30.20
C ALA A 2 -18.22 -20.18 -29.20
N GLU A 3 -18.42 -21.49 -29.10
CA GLU A 3 -19.28 -22.12 -28.11
C GLU A 3 -18.71 -21.80 -26.72
N THR A 4 -19.43 -20.97 -25.95
CA THR A 4 -19.14 -20.76 -24.54
C THR A 4 -19.44 -22.07 -23.80
N PRO A 5 -18.52 -22.63 -23.00
CA PRO A 5 -18.80 -23.88 -22.29
C PRO A 5 -19.97 -23.68 -21.34
N GLU A 6 -20.95 -24.58 -21.43
CA GLU A 6 -22.09 -24.65 -20.51
C GLU A 6 -21.58 -24.60 -19.06
N LYS A 7 -22.17 -23.72 -18.28
CA LYS A 7 -21.93 -23.62 -16.85
C LYS A 7 -22.38 -24.96 -16.24
N ASN A 8 -21.44 -25.82 -15.87
CA ASN A 8 -21.69 -27.08 -15.15
C ASN A 8 -22.60 -26.79 -13.93
N SER A 9 -23.91 -26.98 -14.09
CA SER A 9 -24.95 -26.58 -13.14
C SER A 9 -25.36 -27.71 -12.20
N GLY A 10 -24.62 -28.83 -12.18
CA GLY A 10 -25.01 -30.05 -11.48
C GLY A 10 -23.92 -30.71 -10.64
N VAL A 11 -22.78 -30.05 -10.40
CA VAL A 11 -21.79 -30.56 -9.44
C VAL A 11 -22.17 -30.02 -8.07
N GLU A 12 -22.62 -30.90 -7.17
CA GLU A 12 -22.88 -30.52 -5.78
C GLU A 12 -21.56 -30.09 -5.12
N GLU A 13 -21.53 -28.87 -4.58
CA GLU A 13 -20.34 -28.37 -3.89
C GLU A 13 -20.13 -29.13 -2.58
N GLU A 14 -18.90 -29.59 -2.34
CA GLU A 14 -18.56 -30.17 -1.05
C GLU A 14 -18.66 -29.12 0.07
N PRO A 15 -19.21 -29.49 1.24
CA PRO A 15 -19.37 -28.55 2.34
C PRO A 15 -18.01 -28.06 2.83
N GLN A 16 -17.84 -26.73 2.84
CA GLN A 16 -16.65 -26.10 3.40
C GLN A 16 -16.62 -26.30 4.91
N LYS A 17 -15.45 -26.68 5.45
CA LYS A 17 -15.25 -26.80 6.90
C LYS A 17 -15.33 -25.42 7.55
N GLU A 18 -15.62 -25.40 8.85
CA GLU A 18 -15.65 -24.17 9.63
C GLU A 18 -14.33 -23.39 9.47
N ARG A 19 -14.46 -22.08 9.30
CA ARG A 19 -13.31 -21.18 9.30
C ARG A 19 -12.54 -21.37 10.61
N GLY A 20 -11.22 -21.50 10.52
CA GLY A 20 -10.37 -21.52 11.70
C GLY A 20 -10.58 -20.29 12.61
N PRO A 21 -10.10 -20.35 13.86
CA PRO A 21 -10.27 -19.28 14.83
C PRO A 21 -9.80 -17.92 14.26
N LYS A 22 -10.40 -16.83 14.76
CA LYS A 22 -9.94 -15.48 14.42
C LYS A 22 -8.47 -15.34 14.84
N GLY A 23 -7.65 -14.78 13.96
CA GLY A 23 -6.24 -14.55 14.26
C GLY A 23 -6.04 -13.54 15.39
N SER A 24 -4.89 -13.62 16.05
CA SER A 24 -4.45 -12.67 17.08
C SER A 24 -4.03 -11.35 16.44
N ARG A 25 -4.98 -10.55 15.94
CA ARG A 25 -4.67 -9.15 15.71
C ARG A 25 -4.48 -8.50 17.08
N ASP A 26 -3.23 -8.28 17.45
CA ASP A 26 -2.88 -7.30 18.47
C ASP A 26 -3.46 -5.96 18.01
N THR A 27 -4.36 -5.38 18.80
CA THR A 27 -5.03 -4.11 18.46
C THR A 27 -4.07 -2.92 18.50
N GLY A 28 -2.79 -3.17 18.84
CA GLY A 28 -1.84 -2.13 19.14
C GLY A 28 -2.09 -1.56 20.53
N SER A 29 -1.12 -0.78 21.02
CA SER A 29 -1.22 -0.09 22.30
C SER A 29 -2.26 1.02 22.23
N ASP A 30 -3.23 1.03 23.16
CA ASP A 30 -4.14 2.15 23.40
C ASP A 30 -3.40 3.41 23.91
N ARG A 31 -2.12 3.26 24.28
CA ARG A 31 -1.27 4.34 24.75
C ARG A 31 -0.38 4.85 23.63
N PRO A 32 -0.20 6.18 23.50
CA PRO A 32 0.79 6.74 22.59
C PRO A 32 2.16 6.16 22.95
N SER A 33 2.96 5.81 21.94
CA SER A 33 4.34 5.41 22.16
C SER A 33 5.05 6.56 22.88
N GLY A 34 5.62 6.27 24.04
CA GLY A 34 6.22 7.24 24.97
C GLY A 34 7.52 7.84 24.45
N GLY A 35 7.48 8.46 23.28
CA GLY A 35 8.54 9.36 22.83
C GLY A 35 8.71 10.50 23.84
N PRO A 36 9.90 11.10 23.92
CA PRO A 36 10.12 12.24 24.80
C PRO A 36 9.06 13.32 24.56
N ALA A 37 8.42 13.81 25.63
CA ALA A 37 7.45 14.89 25.56
C ALA A 37 8.06 16.16 24.92
N ASP A 38 9.36 16.34 25.12
CA ASP A 38 10.15 17.47 24.64
C ASP A 38 10.93 17.14 23.35
N ARG A 39 10.30 16.44 22.40
CA ARG A 39 10.89 16.38 21.06
C ARG A 39 10.89 17.80 20.48
N PRO A 40 12.06 18.35 20.12
CA PRO A 40 12.10 19.66 19.50
C PRO A 40 11.23 19.63 18.24
N SER A 41 10.44 20.68 18.04
CA SER A 41 9.71 20.85 16.79
C SER A 41 10.71 20.82 15.64
N GLY A 42 10.45 20.00 14.62
CA GLY A 42 11.27 20.00 13.42
C GLY A 42 11.25 21.40 12.82
N THR A 43 12.42 21.99 12.63
CA THR A 43 12.54 23.28 11.95
C THR A 43 12.75 23.01 10.47
N SER A 44 11.82 23.47 9.63
CA SER A 44 12.10 23.69 8.21
C SER A 44 12.47 25.16 8.07
N ASP A 45 13.74 25.46 7.80
CA ASP A 45 14.14 26.81 7.39
C ASP A 45 13.88 27.01 5.89
N GLU A 46 13.91 28.24 5.40
CA GLU A 46 13.65 28.54 3.97
C GLU A 46 14.64 27.83 3.02
N ARG A 47 15.80 27.38 3.53
CA ARG A 47 16.79 26.56 2.79
C ARG A 47 16.65 25.06 3.03
N SER A 48 15.67 24.63 3.82
CA SER A 48 15.30 23.22 3.98
C SER A 48 14.57 22.78 2.72
N ASP A 49 15.31 22.68 1.62
CA ASP A 49 14.80 22.15 0.37
C ASP A 49 14.69 20.64 0.50
N THR A 50 13.46 20.15 0.69
CA THR A 50 13.14 18.71 0.65
C THR A 50 12.76 18.26 -0.76
N SER A 51 12.92 19.12 -1.78
CA SER A 51 12.61 18.75 -3.14
C SER A 51 13.60 17.71 -3.65
N VAL A 52 13.05 16.68 -4.29
CA VAL A 52 13.84 15.67 -5.00
C VAL A 52 13.83 16.08 -6.45
N HIS A 53 14.99 16.39 -7.00
CA HIS A 53 15.11 16.55 -8.45
C HIS A 53 14.95 15.18 -9.10
N PRO A 54 13.94 14.96 -9.94
CA PRO A 54 13.82 13.70 -10.66
C PRO A 54 15.05 13.53 -11.56
N GLU A 55 15.79 12.44 -11.35
CA GLU A 55 16.86 12.06 -12.24
C GLU A 55 16.28 11.62 -13.59
N LYS A 56 17.00 11.92 -14.67
CA LYS A 56 16.64 11.40 -15.99
C LYS A 56 16.79 9.89 -15.97
N THR A 57 15.71 9.19 -16.30
CA THR A 57 15.71 7.74 -16.39
C THR A 57 16.79 7.30 -17.38
N GLN A 58 17.68 6.41 -16.95
CA GLN A 58 18.77 5.89 -17.80
C GLN A 58 18.30 4.77 -18.74
N ASP A 59 17.08 4.28 -18.53
CA ASP A 59 16.44 3.23 -19.31
C ASP A 59 15.78 3.83 -20.57
N PRO A 60 16.15 3.37 -21.79
CA PRO A 60 15.62 3.90 -23.04
C PRO A 60 14.12 3.64 -23.26
N ASP A 61 13.52 2.67 -22.56
CA ASP A 61 12.10 2.30 -22.69
C ASP A 61 11.23 2.94 -21.61
N SER A 62 11.81 3.76 -20.72
CA SER A 62 11.04 4.43 -19.68
C SER A 62 10.28 5.65 -20.20
N PRO A 63 9.01 5.84 -19.80
CA PRO A 63 8.24 7.01 -20.20
C PRO A 63 8.78 8.28 -19.54
N ASP A 64 8.82 9.37 -20.30
CA ASP A 64 9.15 10.71 -19.78
C ASP A 64 8.00 11.23 -18.92
N LEU A 65 8.21 11.25 -17.60
CA LEU A 65 7.26 11.80 -16.63
C LEU A 65 7.59 13.27 -16.31
N PRO A 66 6.62 14.20 -16.40
CA PRO A 66 6.86 15.58 -16.00
C PRO A 66 7.09 15.67 -14.49
N SER A 67 8.05 16.48 -14.07
CA SER A 67 8.24 16.81 -12.65
C SER A 67 7.02 17.62 -12.18
N GLY A 68 6.19 17.03 -11.32
CA GLY A 68 5.02 17.70 -10.76
C GLY A 68 5.42 18.75 -9.74
N GLY A 69 5.43 20.02 -10.15
CA GLY A 69 5.51 21.19 -9.26
C GLY A 69 4.31 22.10 -9.53
N GLY A 70 3.52 22.39 -8.49
CA GLY A 70 2.42 23.35 -8.50
C GLY A 70 2.81 24.67 -7.85
#